data_AF-A0ABC8BTN2-F1
#
_entry.id   AF-A0ABC8BTN2-F1
#
_cell.length_a   1.000
_cell.length_b   1.000
_cell.length_c   1.000
_cell.angle_alpha   90.00
_cell.angle_beta   90.00
_cell.angle_gamma   90.00
#
_symmetry.space_group_name_H-M   'P 1'
#
loop_
_entity.id
_entity.type
_entity.pdbx_description
1 polymer ?
#
loop_
_entity_poly.entity_id
_entity_poly.type
_entity_poly.pdbx_seq_one_letter_code
_entity_poly.pdbx_strand_id
1 'polypeptide(L)'
;MTFRQQYLYGKGPIELNAGRRTLKVTVSNTGDRAVQVGSHYHFFEVNSALSFDRQETLGMHLNIAAGTSVRFEPGGSREVELCAYAGTGRLTGFSGLLNGSLSSRPARVEAVRKAIEQGFQGAEGAPRAERSTPATTRNAAKPSAKNAKATEAAKAAKNTKATEASKAAKDTKGSKATRKDKKGSR
;
A
#
# COMPACT_ATOMS: atom_id res chain seq x y z
N MET A 1 -38.85 29.87 18.30
CA MET A 1 -38.01 29.57 17.12
C MET A 1 -37.29 28.25 17.36
N THR A 2 -37.56 27.24 16.55
CA THR A 2 -36.88 25.93 16.65
C THR A 2 -35.66 25.97 15.73
N PHE A 3 -34.46 26.10 16.30
CA PHE A 3 -33.23 25.93 15.53
C PHE A 3 -33.09 24.46 15.14
N ARG A 4 -33.25 24.17 13.84
CA ARG A 4 -32.89 22.86 13.31
C ARG A 4 -31.37 22.81 13.19
N GLN A 5 -30.74 21.80 13.80
CA GLN A 5 -29.32 21.56 13.57
C GLN A 5 -29.10 21.27 12.09
N GLN A 6 -28.09 21.91 11.51
CA GLN A 6 -27.68 21.73 10.12
C GLN A 6 -26.21 21.33 10.08
N TYR A 7 -25.89 20.33 9.27
CA TYR A 7 -24.51 19.98 8.95
C TYR A 7 -24.03 20.83 7.76
N LEU A 8 -22.88 21.47 7.91
CA LEU A 8 -22.19 22.19 6.84
C LEU A 8 -20.99 21.34 6.39
N TYR A 9 -21.06 20.79 5.17
CA TYR A 9 -20.02 19.93 4.63
C TYR A 9 -18.99 20.70 3.81
N GLY A 10 -17.75 20.21 3.80
CA GLY A 10 -16.75 20.61 2.81
C GLY A 10 -17.15 20.16 1.40
N LYS A 11 -16.63 20.84 0.38
CA LYS A 11 -16.83 20.44 -1.02
C LYS A 11 -15.80 19.37 -1.42
N GLY A 12 -16.23 18.44 -2.26
CA GLY A 12 -15.35 17.44 -2.88
C GLY A 12 -15.47 16.04 -2.26
N PRO A 13 -15.01 15.01 -3.00
CA PRO A 13 -15.01 13.64 -2.50
C PRO A 13 -13.95 13.43 -1.41
N ILE A 14 -14.16 12.43 -0.57
CA ILE A 14 -13.19 11.97 0.43
C ILE A 14 -12.54 10.71 -0.11
N GLU A 15 -11.22 10.73 -0.29
CA GLU A 15 -10.44 9.54 -0.66
C GLU A 15 -10.39 8.58 0.54
N LEU A 16 -10.70 7.31 0.28
CA LEU A 16 -10.64 6.25 1.27
C LEU A 16 -9.34 5.47 1.12
N ASN A 17 -8.79 5.00 2.24
CA ASN A 17 -7.64 4.08 2.27
C ASN A 17 -6.39 4.59 1.51
N ALA A 18 -6.20 5.90 1.46
CA ALA A 18 -5.10 6.56 0.74
C ALA A 18 -3.72 6.00 1.13
N GLY A 19 -2.84 5.89 0.13
CA GLY A 19 -1.45 5.47 0.32
C GLY A 19 -1.24 3.98 0.61
N ARG A 20 -2.28 3.15 0.48
CA ARG A 20 -2.19 1.70 0.73
C ARG A 20 -2.06 0.90 -0.56
N ARG A 21 -1.43 -0.27 -0.46
CA ARG A 21 -1.36 -1.22 -1.58
C ARG A 21 -2.77 -1.72 -1.90
N THR A 22 -3.17 -1.55 -3.15
CA THR A 22 -4.42 -2.09 -3.68
C THR A 22 -4.18 -3.26 -4.63
N LEU A 23 -5.20 -4.08 -4.82
CA LEU A 23 -5.20 -5.23 -5.74
C LEU A 23 -6.61 -5.41 -6.31
N LYS A 24 -6.73 -5.52 -7.62
CA LYS A 24 -7.99 -5.90 -8.26
C LYS A 24 -8.04 -7.41 -8.44
N VAL A 25 -9.13 -8.02 -8.03
CA VAL A 25 -9.32 -9.47 -8.07
C VAL A 25 -10.70 -9.77 -8.63
N THR A 26 -10.76 -10.68 -9.61
CA THR A 26 -12.03 -11.25 -10.06
C THR A 26 -12.40 -12.41 -9.16
N VAL A 27 -13.60 -12.34 -8.59
CA VAL A 27 -14.10 -13.31 -7.61
C VAL A 27 -15.36 -13.95 -8.17
N SER A 28 -15.36 -15.28 -8.24
CA SER A 28 -16.50 -16.07 -8.70
C SER A 28 -17.12 -16.84 -7.54
N ASN A 29 -18.44 -16.79 -7.39
CA ASN A 29 -19.15 -17.61 -6.43
C ASN A 29 -19.53 -18.94 -7.07
N THR A 30 -18.86 -20.03 -6.68
CA THR A 30 -19.15 -21.38 -7.18
C THR A 30 -20.21 -22.10 -6.34
N GLY A 31 -20.70 -21.47 -5.27
CA GLY A 31 -21.76 -22.01 -4.43
C GLY A 31 -23.16 -21.77 -5.00
N ASP A 32 -24.14 -22.44 -4.38
CA ASP A 32 -25.57 -22.33 -4.66
C ASP A 32 -26.28 -21.21 -3.86
N ARG A 33 -25.55 -20.55 -2.95
CA ARG A 33 -26.06 -19.50 -2.05
C ARG A 33 -25.32 -18.18 -2.26
N ALA A 34 -26.05 -17.09 -2.08
CA ALA A 34 -25.45 -15.76 -2.12
C ALA A 34 -24.51 -15.55 -0.93
N VAL A 35 -23.39 -14.87 -1.18
CA VAL A 35 -22.37 -14.54 -0.17
C VAL A 35 -22.20 -13.03 -0.11
N GLN A 36 -22.17 -12.47 1.10
CA GLN A 36 -21.96 -11.05 1.33
C GLN A 36 -20.71 -10.85 2.20
N VAL A 37 -19.77 -10.05 1.73
CA VAL A 37 -18.47 -9.82 2.38
C VAL A 37 -18.38 -8.35 2.80
N GLY A 38 -18.13 -8.12 4.09
CA GLY A 38 -18.01 -6.78 4.68
C GLY A 38 -16.67 -6.10 4.40
N SER A 39 -16.63 -4.78 4.54
CA SER A 39 -15.47 -3.93 4.19
C SER A 39 -14.15 -4.32 4.89
N HIS A 40 -14.21 -4.80 6.13
CA HIS A 40 -13.04 -5.12 6.97
C HIS A 40 -12.87 -6.62 7.25
N TYR A 41 -13.52 -7.48 6.47
CA TYR A 41 -13.28 -8.92 6.56
C TYR A 41 -11.96 -9.29 5.87
N HIS A 42 -11.17 -10.18 6.47
CA HIS A 42 -9.91 -10.60 5.87
C HIS A 42 -10.20 -11.42 4.62
N PHE A 43 -9.90 -10.84 3.45
CA PHE A 43 -10.42 -11.33 2.18
C PHE A 43 -9.94 -12.75 1.86
N PHE A 44 -8.71 -13.10 2.26
CA PHE A 44 -8.18 -14.47 2.17
C PHE A 44 -9.06 -15.53 2.84
N GLU A 45 -9.75 -15.16 3.93
CA GLU A 45 -10.53 -16.07 4.79
C GLU A 45 -12.03 -16.04 4.48
N VAL A 46 -12.47 -15.38 3.40
CA VAL A 46 -13.90 -15.39 3.03
C VAL A 46 -14.33 -16.78 2.63
N ASN A 47 -15.66 -17.00 2.61
CA ASN A 47 -16.33 -18.26 2.29
C ASN A 47 -15.56 -19.10 1.25
N SER A 48 -15.36 -20.38 1.57
CA SER A 48 -14.61 -21.34 0.74
C SER A 48 -15.17 -21.51 -0.66
N ALA A 49 -16.48 -21.28 -0.87
CA ALA A 49 -17.13 -21.33 -2.18
C ALA A 49 -16.79 -20.16 -3.11
N LEU A 50 -16.13 -19.11 -2.62
CA LEU A 50 -15.64 -18.04 -3.48
C LEU A 50 -14.28 -18.44 -4.07
N SER A 51 -14.21 -18.47 -5.40
CA SER A 51 -13.01 -18.80 -6.17
C SER A 51 -12.31 -17.53 -6.65
N PHE A 52 -11.04 -17.38 -6.26
CA PHE A 52 -10.13 -16.29 -6.62
C PHE A 52 -8.69 -16.66 -6.18
N ASP A 53 -7.67 -15.89 -6.60
CA ASP A 53 -6.30 -16.11 -6.11
C ASP A 53 -6.19 -15.72 -4.63
N ARG A 54 -6.28 -16.71 -3.73
CA ARG A 54 -6.25 -16.43 -2.30
C ARG A 54 -4.89 -15.94 -1.84
N GLN A 55 -3.80 -16.48 -2.38
CA GLN A 55 -2.47 -16.18 -1.90
C GLN A 55 -2.10 -14.70 -2.07
N GLU A 56 -2.56 -14.06 -3.16
CA GLU A 56 -2.33 -12.63 -3.41
C GLU A 56 -3.14 -11.70 -2.48
N THR A 57 -4.28 -12.17 -1.99
CA THR A 57 -5.21 -11.42 -1.12
C THR A 57 -4.89 -11.50 0.38
N LEU A 58 -3.85 -12.26 0.74
CA LEU A 58 -3.45 -12.42 2.13
C LEU A 58 -3.08 -11.06 2.76
N GLY A 59 -3.74 -10.72 3.86
CA GLY A 59 -3.59 -9.44 4.53
C GLY A 59 -4.31 -8.28 3.86
N MET A 60 -5.34 -8.55 3.06
CA MET A 60 -6.15 -7.52 2.40
C MET A 60 -7.64 -7.60 2.81
N HIS A 61 -8.36 -6.49 2.64
CA HIS A 61 -9.80 -6.36 2.83
C HIS A 61 -10.41 -5.52 1.69
N LEU A 62 -11.73 -5.48 1.55
CA LEU A 62 -12.39 -4.73 0.47
C LEU A 62 -12.08 -3.23 0.57
N ASN A 63 -11.68 -2.63 -0.55
CA ASN A 63 -11.43 -1.19 -0.68
C ASN A 63 -12.76 -0.43 -0.90
N ILE A 64 -13.65 -0.49 0.10
CA ILE A 64 -14.98 0.14 0.08
C ILE A 64 -15.20 0.93 1.37
N ALA A 65 -16.26 1.75 1.39
CA ALA A 65 -16.63 2.52 2.58
C ALA A 65 -16.82 1.62 3.81
N ALA A 66 -16.33 2.07 4.96
CA ALA A 66 -16.41 1.32 6.21
C ALA A 66 -17.87 0.98 6.55
N GLY A 67 -18.13 -0.28 6.93
CA GLY A 67 -19.47 -0.76 7.28
C GLY A 67 -20.32 -1.18 6.08
N THR A 68 -19.84 -0.99 4.85
CA THR A 68 -20.50 -1.50 3.64
C THR A 68 -20.01 -2.92 3.29
N SER A 69 -20.59 -3.50 2.25
CA SER A 69 -20.29 -4.87 1.83
C SER A 69 -20.50 -5.08 0.33
N VAL A 70 -19.88 -6.13 -0.20
CA VAL A 70 -20.09 -6.59 -1.58
C VAL A 70 -20.84 -7.93 -1.53
N ARG A 71 -21.87 -8.03 -2.36
CA ARG A 71 -22.68 -9.24 -2.54
C ARG A 71 -22.28 -9.96 -3.82
N PHE A 72 -22.16 -11.28 -3.73
CA PHE A 72 -21.91 -12.21 -4.81
C PHE A 72 -23.09 -13.17 -4.92
N GLU A 73 -23.80 -13.12 -6.05
CA GLU A 73 -24.89 -14.06 -6.34
C GLU A 73 -24.35 -15.45 -6.69
N PRO A 74 -25.13 -16.53 -6.51
CA PRO A 74 -24.75 -17.88 -6.94
C PRO A 74 -24.35 -17.91 -8.42
N GLY A 75 -23.21 -18.52 -8.74
CA GLY A 75 -22.67 -18.59 -10.12
C GLY A 75 -22.16 -17.26 -10.69
N GLY A 76 -22.29 -16.15 -9.96
CA GLY A 76 -21.88 -14.83 -10.40
C GLY A 76 -20.39 -14.59 -10.24
N SER A 77 -19.80 -13.82 -11.16
CA SER A 77 -18.44 -13.30 -11.08
C SER A 77 -18.43 -11.78 -10.99
N ARG A 78 -17.54 -11.22 -10.18
CA ARG A 78 -17.39 -9.77 -10.02
C ARG A 78 -15.94 -9.40 -9.73
N GLU A 79 -15.46 -8.34 -10.37
CA GLU A 79 -14.21 -7.70 -10.01
C GLU A 79 -14.40 -6.83 -8.75
N VAL A 80 -13.52 -7.02 -7.78
CA VAL A 80 -13.45 -6.20 -6.57
C VAL A 80 -12.05 -5.65 -6.40
N GLU A 81 -11.96 -4.47 -5.76
CA GLU A 81 -10.70 -3.90 -5.35
C GLU A 81 -10.49 -4.15 -3.86
N LEU A 82 -9.28 -4.60 -3.53
CA LEU A 82 -8.83 -4.88 -2.18
C LEU A 82 -7.76 -3.86 -1.78
N CYS A 83 -7.67 -3.61 -0.49
CA CYS A 83 -6.66 -2.77 0.13
C CYS A 83 -5.96 -3.54 1.25
N ALA A 84 -4.66 -3.35 1.43
CA ALA A 84 -3.90 -3.96 2.51
C ALA A 84 -4.34 -3.44 3.90
N TYR A 85 -4.38 -4.35 4.88
CA TYR A 85 -4.47 -3.97 6.29
C TYR A 85 -3.26 -3.14 6.71
N ALA A 86 -3.47 -2.25 7.68
CA ALA A 86 -2.41 -1.51 8.35
C ALA A 86 -2.37 -1.85 9.85
N GLY A 87 -1.73 -1.01 10.64
CA GLY A 87 -1.52 -1.25 12.06
C GLY A 87 -0.48 -2.35 12.29
N THR A 88 -0.65 -3.14 13.35
CA THR A 88 0.31 -4.18 13.75
C THR A 88 0.34 -5.39 12.81
N GLY A 89 -0.61 -5.48 11.87
CA GLY A 89 -0.71 -6.61 10.94
C GLY A 89 -1.09 -7.93 11.63
N ARG A 90 -1.69 -7.89 12.82
CA ARG A 90 -2.15 -9.08 13.54
C ARG A 90 -3.64 -9.32 13.28
N LEU A 91 -3.97 -10.48 12.70
CA LEU A 91 -5.33 -10.85 12.32
C LEU A 91 -5.78 -12.08 13.11
N THR A 92 -6.97 -12.04 13.70
CA THR A 92 -7.51 -13.08 14.59
C THR A 92 -9.01 -13.23 14.39
N GLY A 93 -9.54 -14.45 14.48
CA GLY A 93 -10.96 -14.74 14.28
C GLY A 93 -11.22 -15.26 12.86
N PHE A 94 -12.06 -14.57 12.08
CA PHE A 94 -12.42 -14.92 10.69
C PHE A 94 -12.74 -16.42 10.52
N SER A 95 -12.06 -17.13 9.61
CA SER A 95 -12.15 -18.59 9.46
C SER A 95 -11.04 -19.33 10.20
N GLY A 96 -10.23 -18.61 11.00
CA GLY A 96 -9.18 -19.18 11.82
C GLY A 96 -7.96 -19.67 11.03
N LEU A 97 -7.81 -19.24 9.77
CA LEU A 97 -6.73 -19.69 8.91
C LEU A 97 -5.40 -19.08 9.35
N LEU A 98 -5.35 -17.75 9.52
CA LEU A 98 -4.11 -17.04 9.85
C LEU A 98 -3.84 -16.97 11.36
N ASN A 99 -4.79 -16.47 12.16
CA ASN A 99 -4.69 -16.31 13.63
C ASN A 99 -3.29 -15.87 14.11
N GLY A 100 -2.74 -14.81 13.50
CA GLY A 100 -1.34 -14.47 13.65
C GLY A 100 -0.94 -13.16 12.98
N SER A 101 0.37 -12.91 12.96
CA SER A 101 0.93 -11.73 12.31
C SER A 101 1.20 -11.96 10.82
N LEU A 102 0.85 -10.99 9.99
CA LEU A 102 1.24 -10.94 8.58
C LEU A 102 2.75 -10.84 8.38
N SER A 103 3.51 -10.37 9.37
CA SER A 103 4.98 -10.38 9.31
C SER A 103 5.58 -11.77 9.54
N SER A 104 4.83 -12.70 10.15
CA SER A 104 5.31 -14.05 10.43
C SER A 104 5.18 -14.92 9.19
N ARG A 105 6.31 -15.22 8.54
CA ARG A 105 6.34 -16.15 7.41
C ARG A 105 5.76 -17.53 7.77
N PRO A 106 6.09 -18.16 8.92
CA PRO A 106 5.47 -19.42 9.32
C PRO A 106 3.94 -19.33 9.41
N ALA A 107 3.40 -18.27 10.03
CA ALA A 107 1.96 -18.10 10.17
C ALA A 107 1.26 -18.00 8.80
N ARG A 108 1.87 -17.28 7.85
CA ARG A 108 1.33 -17.15 6.48
C ARG A 108 1.34 -18.48 5.72
N VAL A 109 2.40 -19.28 5.88
CA VAL A 109 2.51 -20.59 5.23
C VAL A 109 1.46 -21.55 5.81
N GLU A 110 1.31 -21.58 7.13
CA GLU A 110 0.28 -22.36 7.81
C GLU A 110 -1.14 -21.94 7.40
N ALA A 111 -1.37 -20.64 7.20
CA ALA A 111 -2.67 -20.15 6.73
C ALA A 111 -3.03 -20.69 5.34
N VAL A 112 -2.08 -20.66 4.41
CA VAL A 112 -2.27 -21.21 3.05
C VAL A 112 -2.47 -22.72 3.09
N ARG A 113 -1.67 -23.43 3.89
CA ARG A 113 -1.81 -24.87 4.09
C ARG A 113 -3.22 -25.23 4.59
N LYS A 114 -3.70 -24.56 5.65
CA LYS A 114 -5.05 -24.77 6.18
C LYS A 114 -6.14 -24.46 5.16
N ALA A 115 -5.96 -23.41 4.35
CA ALA A 115 -6.90 -23.07 3.29
C ALA A 115 -7.04 -24.20 2.26
N ILE A 116 -5.92 -24.81 1.87
CA ILE A 116 -5.89 -25.97 0.97
C ILE A 116 -6.56 -27.18 1.64
N GLU A 117 -6.15 -27.52 2.85
CA GLU A 117 -6.68 -28.67 3.61
C GLU A 117 -8.20 -28.55 3.84
N GLN A 118 -8.72 -27.34 4.04
CA GLN A 118 -10.14 -27.07 4.25
C GLN A 118 -10.92 -26.80 2.95
N GLY A 119 -10.29 -26.91 1.78
CA GLY A 119 -10.97 -26.83 0.48
C GLY A 119 -11.43 -25.42 0.09
N PHE A 120 -10.73 -24.38 0.51
CA PHE A 120 -11.02 -23.01 0.07
C PHE A 120 -10.64 -22.85 -1.41
N GLN A 121 -11.62 -22.50 -2.25
CA GLN A 121 -11.44 -22.40 -3.70
C GLN A 121 -10.36 -21.37 -4.05
N GLY A 122 -9.38 -21.76 -4.86
CA GLY A 122 -8.25 -20.91 -5.27
C GLY A 122 -7.10 -20.79 -4.26
N ALA A 123 -7.04 -21.66 -3.23
CA ALA A 123 -5.94 -21.71 -2.27
C ALA A 123 -4.65 -22.34 -2.81
N GLU A 124 -4.76 -23.29 -3.75
CA GLU A 124 -3.62 -24.05 -4.31
C GLU A 124 -2.67 -23.19 -5.16
N GLY A 125 -3.05 -21.94 -5.42
CA GLY A 125 -2.34 -21.02 -6.31
C GLY A 125 -2.70 -21.29 -7.76
N ALA A 126 -2.95 -20.24 -8.53
CA ALA A 126 -3.04 -20.40 -9.98
C ALA A 126 -1.68 -20.90 -10.50
N PRO A 127 -1.64 -21.79 -11.51
CA PRO A 127 -0.39 -22.03 -12.23
C PRO A 127 0.13 -20.67 -12.69
N ARG A 128 1.38 -20.38 -12.36
CA ARG A 128 2.12 -19.16 -12.71
C ARG A 128 2.08 -18.93 -14.22
N ALA A 129 0.99 -18.36 -14.73
CA ALA A 129 0.92 -17.83 -16.07
C ALA A 129 1.79 -16.57 -16.10
N GLU A 130 2.99 -16.74 -16.65
CA GLU A 130 3.85 -15.70 -17.21
C GLU A 130 4.09 -14.47 -16.31
N ARG A 131 5.04 -14.64 -15.38
CA ARG A 131 5.85 -13.49 -14.95
C ARG A 131 6.56 -12.96 -16.19
N SER A 132 6.05 -11.87 -16.77
CA SER A 132 6.74 -11.06 -17.77
C SER A 132 8.09 -10.65 -17.19
N THR A 133 9.14 -11.38 -17.57
CA THR A 133 10.52 -10.96 -17.34
C THR A 133 10.77 -9.80 -18.31
N PRO A 134 11.32 -8.65 -17.87
CA PRO A 134 11.81 -7.67 -18.83
C PRO A 134 12.98 -8.32 -19.57
N ALA A 135 12.79 -8.57 -20.86
CA ALA A 135 13.84 -9.05 -21.74
C ALA A 135 15.00 -8.03 -21.75
N THR A 136 16.09 -8.37 -21.07
CA THR A 136 17.39 -7.74 -21.25
C THR A 136 17.86 -8.00 -22.68
N THR A 137 17.51 -7.10 -23.59
CA THR A 137 18.16 -7.04 -24.91
C THR A 137 19.45 -6.26 -24.74
N ARG A 138 20.53 -6.99 -24.47
CA ARG A 138 21.90 -6.51 -24.66
C ARG A 138 22.13 -6.35 -26.17
N ASN A 139 21.97 -5.14 -26.69
CA ASN A 139 22.45 -4.80 -28.02
C ASN A 139 23.96 -4.57 -27.95
N ALA A 140 24.71 -5.54 -28.49
CA ALA A 140 26.11 -5.40 -28.83
C ALA A 140 26.24 -5.53 -30.35
N ALA A 141 26.42 -4.41 -31.05
CA ALA A 141 27.06 -4.35 -32.36
C ALA A 141 27.70 -2.96 -32.56
N LYS A 142 28.97 -3.01 -32.94
CA LYS A 142 30.02 -1.97 -32.99
C LYS A 142 29.89 -1.06 -34.25
N PRO A 143 30.52 0.14 -34.30
CA PRO A 143 30.15 1.21 -35.23
C PRO A 143 30.87 1.13 -36.58
N SER A 144 30.28 1.73 -37.60
CA SER A 144 30.94 2.07 -38.87
C SER A 144 30.82 3.58 -39.14
N ALA A 145 31.95 4.17 -39.50
CA ALA A 145 32.14 5.58 -39.73
C ALA A 145 32.12 5.91 -41.23
N LYS A 146 31.55 7.07 -41.59
CA LYS A 146 31.93 8.03 -42.68
C LYS A 146 30.68 8.79 -43.12
N ASN A 147 30.68 10.07 -43.51
CA ASN A 147 31.40 11.31 -43.17
C ASN A 147 30.63 12.43 -43.92
N ALA A 148 30.86 13.71 -43.58
CA ALA A 148 30.47 14.94 -44.29
C ALA A 148 29.02 15.48 -44.09
N LYS A 149 28.74 16.77 -43.85
CA LYS A 149 29.55 18.01 -43.73
C LYS A 149 28.65 19.18 -43.27
N ALA A 150 29.20 19.98 -42.33
CA ALA A 150 29.08 21.43 -42.05
C ALA A 150 27.72 22.19 -42.10
N THR A 151 27.42 22.91 -41.01
CA THR A 151 27.47 24.41 -40.83
C THR A 151 27.05 24.73 -39.37
N GLU A 152 27.95 25.12 -38.46
CA GLU A 152 28.24 26.51 -37.98
C GLU A 152 26.97 27.34 -37.63
N ALA A 153 26.78 27.94 -36.44
CA ALA A 153 27.72 28.75 -35.65
C ALA A 153 27.34 28.94 -34.14
N ALA A 154 28.39 29.20 -33.33
CA ALA A 154 28.56 30.03 -32.10
C ALA A 154 27.51 29.98 -30.96
N LYS A 155 27.76 29.65 -29.67
CA LYS A 155 28.84 29.86 -28.67
C LYS A 155 28.84 31.23 -27.95
N ALA A 156 28.72 31.14 -26.61
CA ALA A 156 29.27 31.99 -25.53
C ALA A 156 28.46 33.18 -24.93
N ALA A 157 28.19 33.11 -23.61
CA ALA A 157 28.72 34.00 -22.54
C ALA A 157 28.07 33.65 -21.17
N LYS A 158 28.79 33.23 -20.11
CA LYS A 158 29.54 34.04 -19.10
C LYS A 158 28.59 34.96 -18.29
N ASN A 159 28.14 34.57 -17.08
CA ASN A 159 28.78 34.71 -15.75
C ASN A 159 29.14 36.16 -15.32
N THR A 160 28.96 36.42 -14.02
CA THR A 160 29.23 37.64 -13.20
C THR A 160 28.05 38.63 -13.13
N LYS A 161 27.60 39.14 -11.97
CA LYS A 161 28.29 39.66 -10.76
C LYS A 161 27.26 39.67 -9.59
N ALA A 162 27.52 39.17 -8.36
CA ALA A 162 28.14 39.87 -7.20
C ALA A 162 27.54 41.27 -6.95
N THR A 163 27.18 41.76 -5.75
CA THR A 163 27.49 41.54 -4.31
C THR A 163 26.64 42.58 -3.53
N GLU A 164 26.22 42.38 -2.27
CA GLU A 164 26.78 43.04 -1.04
C GLU A 164 25.96 42.52 0.18
N ALA A 165 26.56 41.84 1.18
CA ALA A 165 27.22 42.37 2.40
C ALA A 165 26.23 43.08 3.36
N SER A 166 25.85 42.57 4.54
CA SER A 166 26.57 42.16 5.78
C SER A 166 27.11 43.30 6.67
N LYS A 167 26.89 43.13 8.00
CA LYS A 167 27.28 43.91 9.21
C LYS A 167 26.28 44.98 9.68
N ALA A 168 25.98 45.14 10.98
CA ALA A 168 26.74 44.94 12.24
C ALA A 168 25.81 44.40 13.37
N ALA A 169 26.22 43.51 14.30
CA ALA A 169 27.11 43.68 15.47
C ALA A 169 26.73 44.90 16.33
N LYS A 170 26.56 44.87 17.66
CA LYS A 170 27.32 44.13 18.69
C LYS A 170 26.75 44.46 20.10
N ASP A 171 27.09 43.61 21.07
CA ASP A 171 27.34 43.95 22.50
C ASP A 171 26.09 44.24 23.40
N THR A 172 25.93 43.71 24.63
CA THR A 172 26.95 43.30 25.61
C THR A 172 26.37 42.51 26.81
N LYS A 173 27.15 41.51 27.29
CA LYS A 173 27.53 41.24 28.70
C LYS A 173 26.44 40.72 29.67
N GLY A 174 26.50 39.46 30.10
CA GLY A 174 27.40 38.94 31.16
C GLY A 174 26.49 38.42 32.30
N SER A 175 26.77 37.48 33.19
CA SER A 175 27.95 36.78 33.70
C SER A 175 27.36 35.71 34.68
N LYS A 176 27.61 34.40 34.51
CA LYS A 176 28.62 33.58 35.22
C LYS A 176 28.23 33.13 36.66
N ALA A 177 28.67 31.88 36.97
CA ALA A 177 29.02 31.32 38.29
C ALA A 177 27.88 30.60 39.08
N THR A 178 27.80 29.26 39.09
CA THR A 178 28.55 28.22 39.87
C THR A 178 28.10 28.00 41.32
N ARG A 179 27.65 26.77 41.63
CA ARG A 179 28.10 25.83 42.71
C ARG A 179 26.91 24.92 43.09
N LYS A 180 26.99 23.59 42.98
CA LYS A 180 27.79 22.58 43.72
C LYS A 180 27.13 22.13 45.04
N ASP A 181 27.00 20.81 45.14
CA ASP A 181 26.97 19.96 46.34
C ASP A 181 25.64 19.62 47.04
N LYS A 182 25.41 18.29 47.11
CA LYS A 182 25.22 17.44 48.30
C LYS A 182 23.81 16.91 48.68
N LYS A 183 23.74 15.57 48.59
CA LYS A 183 23.37 14.58 49.64
C LYS A 183 21.93 14.51 50.17
N GLY A 184 21.44 13.26 50.23
CA GLY A 184 20.60 12.72 51.31
C GLY A 184 19.28 12.15 50.81
N SER A 185 19.15 10.83 50.65
CA SER A 185 18.73 9.89 51.70
C SER A 185 17.28 10.11 52.18
N ARG A 186 16.33 9.37 51.59
CA ARG A 186 15.46 8.39 52.25
C ARG A 186 14.63 7.65 51.23
#